data_AF-H1SGF8-F1
#
_entry.id   AF-H1SGF8-F1
#
_cell.length_a   1.000
_cell.length_b   1.000
_cell.length_c   1.000
_cell.angle_alpha   90.00
_cell.angle_beta   90.00
_cell.angle_gamma   90.00
#
_symmetry.space_group_name_H-M   'P 1'
#
loop_
_entity.id
_entity.type
_entity.pdbx_description
1 polymer ?
#
loop_
_entity_poly.entity_id
_entity_poly.type
_entity_poly.pdbx_seq_one_letter_code
_entity_poly.pdbx_strand_id
1 'polypeptide(L)'
;MNPRLARTLQALAALGLAALLSGCDTVGYYAQSIGGHLGVMADSRPLPDAIAAAQQAKDTRLAQRLALAGTIRDFASHELKLPDNGSYRRYANLHRSYVVWSVFATPELSMELHKWCFLVVGCISYRGYYAQADADSYAEGLRKEGLEPYVAGIPAYSTLGYFDDPLLNTFVYQPEGELARLIFHELAHQVVYVRNDTTFNESFATAVETAGVERWLALAASPDARASYRRYDLRRQQFRAMLLDTRDRLDVLYRSPLPDDAKRAGKAEIFASLRARYAKLKEGWGGYSGYDRWFERPLTNAQLAAVATYQQWVPAFTALLARSGGDWTAFYAEARRIGELPRAERDARLRQLAPPASGSDALTAGESGTAVGAAIGAARASGAPDTPSAPAAGSKP
;
A
#
# COMPACT_ATOMS: atom_id res chain seq x y z
N MET A 1 -39.18 -40.21 -17.21
CA MET A 1 -38.52 -38.88 -17.27
C MET A 1 -37.27 -39.02 -18.13
N ASN A 2 -37.10 -38.19 -19.17
CA ASN A 2 -36.01 -38.36 -20.14
C ASN A 2 -34.66 -38.11 -19.43
N PRO A 3 -33.72 -39.09 -19.38
CA PRO A 3 -32.49 -38.97 -18.58
C PRO A 3 -31.59 -37.81 -19.02
N ARG A 4 -31.74 -37.34 -20.26
CA ARG A 4 -31.10 -36.10 -20.74
C ARG A 4 -31.68 -34.85 -20.08
N LEU A 5 -33.00 -34.77 -19.94
CA LEU A 5 -33.69 -33.64 -19.30
C LEU A 5 -33.34 -33.54 -17.81
N ALA A 6 -33.23 -34.68 -17.12
CA ALA A 6 -32.83 -34.74 -15.72
C ALA A 6 -31.38 -34.26 -15.50
N ARG A 7 -30.45 -34.64 -16.38
CA ARG A 7 -29.05 -34.17 -16.33
C ARG A 7 -28.93 -32.68 -16.63
N THR A 8 -29.70 -32.14 -17.58
CA THR A 8 -29.71 -30.70 -17.87
C THR A 8 -30.28 -29.89 -16.71
N LEU A 9 -31.35 -30.36 -16.06
CA LEU A 9 -31.92 -29.72 -14.87
C LEU A 9 -30.95 -29.77 -13.67
N GLN A 10 -30.23 -30.87 -13.48
CA GLN A 10 -29.20 -30.98 -12.44
C GLN A 10 -28.01 -30.05 -12.72
N ALA A 11 -27.56 -29.93 -13.97
CA ALA A 11 -26.50 -29.01 -14.36
C ALA A 11 -26.92 -27.54 -14.17
N LEU A 12 -28.16 -27.18 -14.54
CA LEU A 12 -28.72 -25.84 -14.33
C LEU A 12 -28.92 -25.51 -12.85
N ALA A 13 -29.35 -26.48 -12.03
CA ALA A 13 -29.46 -26.31 -10.59
C ALA A 13 -28.08 -26.17 -9.92
N ALA A 14 -27.08 -26.93 -10.37
CA ALA A 14 -25.70 -26.80 -9.91
C ALA A 14 -25.09 -25.45 -10.34
N LEU A 15 -25.35 -24.98 -11.56
CA LEU A 15 -24.94 -23.64 -12.01
C LEU A 15 -25.64 -22.54 -11.21
N GLY A 16 -26.95 -22.68 -10.95
CA GLY A 16 -27.71 -21.73 -10.15
C GLY A 16 -27.22 -21.66 -8.71
N LEU A 17 -26.91 -22.81 -8.10
CA LEU A 17 -26.34 -22.88 -6.75
C LEU A 17 -24.92 -22.30 -6.70
N ALA A 18 -24.07 -22.58 -7.71
CA ALA A 18 -22.74 -21.99 -7.82
C ALA A 18 -22.78 -20.46 -8.04
N ALA A 19 -23.78 -19.95 -8.77
CA ALA A 19 -24.00 -18.52 -8.97
C ALA A 19 -24.53 -17.83 -7.69
N LEU A 20 -25.40 -18.50 -6.92
CA LEU A 20 -25.87 -18.00 -5.63
C LEU A 20 -24.76 -17.97 -4.59
N LEU A 21 -23.90 -18.99 -4.54
CA LEU A 21 -22.76 -19.07 -3.61
C LEU A 21 -21.67 -18.04 -3.94
N SER A 22 -21.37 -17.81 -5.22
CA SER A 22 -20.40 -16.78 -5.64
C SER A 22 -20.94 -15.35 -5.49
N GLY A 23 -22.25 -15.15 -5.62
CA GLY A 23 -22.93 -13.89 -5.31
C GLY A 23 -22.87 -13.52 -3.83
N CYS A 24 -22.99 -14.49 -2.92
CA CYS A 24 -22.94 -14.25 -1.47
C CYS A 24 -21.58 -13.75 -0.98
N ASP A 25 -20.46 -14.32 -1.47
CA ASP A 25 -19.10 -13.84 -1.09
C ASP A 25 -18.89 -12.40 -1.56
N THR A 26 -19.34 -12.09 -2.77
CA THR A 26 -19.21 -10.76 -3.36
C THR A 26 -20.01 -9.72 -2.59
N VAL A 27 -21.28 -10.03 -2.25
CA VAL A 27 -22.14 -9.14 -1.45
C VAL A 27 -21.58 -8.95 -0.04
N GLY A 28 -21.14 -10.02 0.61
CA GLY A 28 -20.52 -9.96 1.95
C GLY A 28 -19.27 -9.09 1.96
N TYR A 29 -18.44 -9.19 0.92
CA TYR A 29 -17.25 -8.36 0.77
C TYR A 29 -17.56 -6.87 0.59
N TYR A 30 -18.54 -6.51 -0.22
CA TYR A 30 -18.93 -5.10 -0.35
C TYR A 30 -19.56 -4.57 0.94
N ALA A 31 -20.37 -5.38 1.62
CA ALA A 31 -20.96 -5.02 2.90
C ALA A 31 -19.89 -4.74 3.97
N GLN A 32 -18.86 -5.60 4.12
CA GLN A 32 -17.78 -5.34 5.07
C GLN A 32 -16.93 -4.12 4.68
N SER A 33 -16.71 -3.89 3.38
CA SER A 33 -15.93 -2.75 2.89
C SER A 33 -16.63 -1.42 3.21
N ILE A 34 -17.94 -1.33 2.94
CA ILE A 34 -18.76 -0.15 3.20
C ILE A 34 -18.93 0.05 4.70
N GLY A 35 -19.35 -1.00 5.42
CA GLY A 35 -19.58 -0.94 6.86
C GLY A 35 -18.31 -0.58 7.64
N GLY A 36 -17.17 -1.16 7.26
CA GLY A 36 -15.88 -0.86 7.86
C GLY A 36 -15.44 0.59 7.65
N HIS A 37 -15.62 1.13 6.43
CA HIS A 37 -15.28 2.53 6.14
C HIS A 37 -16.21 3.50 6.90
N LEU A 38 -17.52 3.24 6.90
CA LEU A 38 -18.48 4.05 7.64
C LEU A 38 -18.20 4.01 9.16
N GLY A 39 -17.75 2.87 9.68
CA GLY A 39 -17.30 2.74 11.07
C GLY A 39 -16.11 3.67 11.38
N VAL A 40 -15.08 3.67 10.53
CA VAL A 40 -13.93 4.58 10.65
C VAL A 40 -14.37 6.06 10.67
N MET A 41 -15.30 6.42 9.78
CA MET A 41 -15.82 7.79 9.70
C MET A 41 -16.66 8.16 10.93
N ALA A 42 -17.50 7.24 11.42
CA ALA A 42 -18.33 7.44 12.61
C ALA A 42 -17.50 7.62 13.88
N ASP A 43 -16.37 6.92 14.00
CA ASP A 43 -15.43 7.04 15.12
C ASP A 43 -14.60 8.34 15.08
N SER A 44 -14.64 9.07 13.95
CA SER A 44 -13.82 10.25 13.73
C SER A 44 -14.41 11.51 14.37
N ARG A 45 -13.55 12.35 14.94
CA ARG A 45 -13.90 13.69 15.45
C ARG A 45 -12.97 14.78 14.87
N PRO A 46 -13.39 16.06 14.84
CA PRO A 46 -12.51 17.15 14.40
C PRO A 46 -11.18 17.15 15.16
N LEU A 47 -10.09 17.45 14.45
CA LEU A 47 -8.74 17.41 15.03
C LEU A 47 -8.57 18.35 16.25
N PRO A 48 -9.10 19.59 16.27
CA PRO A 48 -9.05 20.44 17.46
C PRO A 48 -9.72 19.79 18.69
N ASP A 49 -10.87 19.16 18.50
CA ASP A 49 -11.60 18.47 19.57
C ASP A 49 -10.82 17.26 20.07
N ALA A 50 -10.18 16.52 19.18
CA ALA A 50 -9.31 15.40 19.54
C ALA A 50 -8.09 15.84 20.35
N ILE A 51 -7.47 16.97 19.97
CA ILE A 51 -6.35 17.57 20.73
C ILE A 51 -6.81 17.99 22.12
N ALA A 52 -7.93 18.70 22.22
CA ALA A 52 -8.49 19.15 23.50
C ALA A 52 -8.85 17.96 24.41
N ALA A 53 -9.48 16.92 23.84
CA ALA A 53 -9.81 15.70 24.57
C ALA A 53 -8.55 14.97 25.09
N ALA A 54 -7.50 14.87 24.27
CA ALA A 54 -6.22 14.28 24.68
C ALA A 54 -5.56 15.07 25.82
N GLN A 55 -5.59 16.41 25.76
CA GLN A 55 -5.09 17.28 26.82
C GLN A 55 -5.89 17.10 28.13
N GLN A 56 -7.22 17.06 28.05
CA GLN A 56 -8.09 16.81 29.21
C GLN A 56 -7.81 15.44 29.85
N ALA A 57 -7.57 14.42 29.02
CA ALA A 57 -7.18 13.09 29.46
C ALA A 57 -5.72 12.99 29.96
N LYS A 58 -4.96 14.09 29.93
CA LYS A 58 -3.52 14.17 30.26
C LYS A 58 -2.64 13.27 29.36
N ASP A 59 -3.10 12.95 28.15
CA ASP A 59 -2.31 12.28 27.13
C ASP A 59 -1.53 13.32 26.30
N THR A 60 -0.44 13.81 26.90
CA THR A 60 0.44 14.81 26.28
C THR A 60 1.05 14.32 24.98
N ARG A 61 1.36 13.02 24.90
CA ARG A 61 1.93 12.41 23.69
C ARG A 61 0.93 12.50 22.55
N LEU A 62 -0.29 11.99 22.71
CA LEU A 62 -1.30 12.05 21.66
C LEU A 62 -1.58 13.50 21.24
N ALA A 63 -1.77 14.42 22.20
CA ALA A 63 -2.03 15.82 21.90
C ALA A 63 -0.93 16.44 21.01
N GLN A 64 0.35 16.21 21.34
CA GLN A 64 1.48 16.68 20.54
C GLN A 64 1.53 16.03 19.15
N ARG A 65 1.25 14.73 19.06
CA ARG A 65 1.24 14.00 17.79
C ARG A 65 0.13 14.48 16.85
N LEU A 66 -1.07 14.76 17.39
CA LEU A 66 -2.19 15.31 16.63
C LEU A 66 -1.91 16.74 16.17
N ALA A 67 -1.35 17.59 17.04
CA ALA A 67 -0.96 18.94 16.67
C ALA A 67 0.10 18.96 15.55
N LEU A 68 1.12 18.11 15.66
CA LEU A 68 2.14 17.93 14.62
C LEU A 68 1.53 17.47 13.29
N ALA A 69 0.61 16.51 13.32
CA ALA A 69 -0.10 16.07 12.11
C ALA A 69 -0.88 17.22 11.45
N GLY A 70 -1.50 18.08 12.24
CA GLY A 70 -2.14 19.31 11.76
C GLY A 70 -1.15 20.24 11.05
N THR A 71 0.01 20.50 11.65
CA THR A 71 1.06 21.34 11.03
C THR A 71 1.60 20.76 9.73
N ILE A 72 1.85 19.44 9.70
CA ILE A 72 2.26 18.72 8.47
C ILE A 72 1.17 18.86 7.41
N ARG A 73 -0.10 18.72 7.79
CA ARG A 73 -1.24 18.81 6.88
C ARG A 73 -1.39 20.22 6.29
N ASP A 74 -1.16 21.27 7.07
CA ASP A 74 -1.15 22.66 6.59
C ASP A 74 0.01 22.90 5.63
N PHE A 75 1.21 22.40 5.96
CA PHE A 75 2.38 22.47 5.10
C PHE A 75 2.15 21.78 3.75
N ALA A 76 1.48 20.62 3.75
CA ALA A 76 1.14 19.91 2.52
C ALA A 76 0.40 20.82 1.52
N SER A 77 -0.60 21.56 1.99
CA SER A 77 -1.37 22.46 1.13
C SER A 77 -0.61 23.72 0.76
N HIS A 78 0.04 24.38 1.72
CA HIS A 78 0.69 25.66 1.46
C HIS A 78 1.97 25.54 0.64
N GLU A 79 2.85 24.60 1.01
CA GLU A 79 4.20 24.46 0.45
C GLU A 79 4.28 23.47 -0.70
N LEU A 80 3.46 22.41 -0.67
CA LEU A 80 3.47 21.35 -1.69
C LEU A 80 2.32 21.45 -2.68
N LYS A 81 1.40 22.41 -2.51
CA LYS A 81 0.18 22.58 -3.31
C LYS A 81 -0.67 21.31 -3.39
N LEU A 82 -0.58 20.45 -2.38
CA LEU A 82 -1.49 19.32 -2.21
C LEU A 82 -2.90 19.83 -1.86
N PRO A 83 -3.96 19.03 -2.06
CA PRO A 83 -5.33 19.49 -1.91
C PRO A 83 -5.57 20.12 -0.53
N ASP A 84 -6.34 21.19 -0.46
CA ASP A 84 -6.78 21.80 0.80
C ASP A 84 -8.24 21.41 1.06
N ASN A 85 -8.42 20.28 1.74
CA ASN A 85 -9.71 19.64 2.03
C ASN A 85 -9.71 19.05 3.44
N GLY A 86 -10.77 18.34 3.82
CA GLY A 86 -10.93 17.78 5.16
C GLY A 86 -10.09 16.54 5.46
N SER A 87 -9.42 15.93 4.47
CA SER A 87 -8.55 14.77 4.68
C SER A 87 -7.47 15.09 5.72
N TYR A 88 -7.33 14.20 6.72
CA TYR A 88 -6.45 14.32 7.89
C TYR A 88 -6.72 15.54 8.80
N ARG A 89 -7.87 16.22 8.64
CA ARG A 89 -8.37 17.27 9.57
C ARG A 89 -9.26 16.70 10.68
N ARG A 90 -9.43 15.39 10.71
CA ARG A 90 -10.19 14.62 11.70
C ARG A 90 -9.29 13.54 12.30
N TYR A 91 -9.62 13.04 13.48
CA TYR A 91 -8.93 11.92 14.12
C TYR A 91 -9.91 10.82 14.54
N ALA A 92 -9.55 9.57 14.25
CA ALA A 92 -10.24 8.38 14.74
C ALA A 92 -9.27 7.45 15.48
N ASN A 93 -9.68 6.99 16.67
CA ASN A 93 -8.97 5.94 17.39
C ASN A 93 -9.70 4.61 17.18
N LEU A 94 -9.13 3.76 16.36
CA LEU A 94 -9.73 2.48 15.97
C LEU A 94 -9.46 1.36 16.99
N HIS A 95 -8.64 1.63 18.02
CA HIS A 95 -8.25 0.64 19.03
C HIS A 95 -7.60 -0.63 18.45
N ARG A 96 -6.99 -0.53 17.27
CA ARG A 96 -6.28 -1.60 16.55
C ARG A 96 -5.03 -1.07 15.86
N SER A 97 -4.12 -1.97 15.49
CA SER A 97 -2.81 -1.60 14.90
C SER A 97 -2.88 -1.26 13.41
N TYR A 98 -3.89 -1.75 12.68
CA TYR A 98 -4.04 -1.56 11.24
C TYR A 98 -5.49 -1.22 10.91
N VAL A 99 -5.69 -0.34 9.93
CA VAL A 99 -7.05 0.07 9.54
C VAL A 99 -7.71 -0.99 8.65
N VAL A 100 -6.92 -1.60 7.78
CA VAL A 100 -7.34 -2.70 6.90
C VAL A 100 -6.25 -3.76 6.81
N TRP A 101 -6.65 -4.96 6.42
CA TRP A 101 -5.82 -6.12 6.17
C TRP A 101 -5.92 -6.48 4.70
N SER A 102 -4.82 -6.33 3.96
CA SER A 102 -4.80 -6.64 2.52
C SER A 102 -4.30 -8.05 2.29
N VAL A 103 -5.07 -8.81 1.52
CA VAL A 103 -4.68 -10.13 1.02
C VAL A 103 -4.06 -9.96 -0.37
N PHE A 104 -2.85 -10.47 -0.51
CA PHE A 104 -2.13 -10.63 -1.77
C PHE A 104 -1.99 -12.13 -2.04
N ALA A 105 -1.85 -12.53 -3.30
CA ALA A 105 -1.61 -13.92 -3.64
C ALA A 105 -0.84 -14.04 -4.95
N THR A 106 -0.11 -15.13 -5.13
CA THR A 106 0.63 -15.47 -6.35
C THR A 106 0.55 -16.99 -6.58
N PRO A 107 0.66 -17.48 -7.82
CA PRO A 107 1.04 -18.86 -8.04
C PRO A 107 2.38 -19.21 -7.36
N GLU A 108 2.58 -20.47 -6.98
CA GLU A 108 3.76 -20.96 -6.23
C GLU A 108 5.10 -20.59 -6.89
N LEU A 109 5.16 -20.62 -8.22
CA LEU A 109 6.36 -20.37 -9.01
C LEU A 109 6.19 -19.17 -9.95
N SER A 110 5.54 -18.12 -9.46
CA SER A 110 5.37 -16.85 -10.18
C SER A 110 5.49 -15.65 -9.24
N MET A 111 6.00 -14.54 -9.77
CA MET A 111 5.97 -13.22 -9.11
C MET A 111 4.76 -12.37 -9.53
N GLU A 112 3.88 -12.90 -10.40
CA GLU A 112 2.68 -12.21 -10.83
C GLU A 112 1.59 -12.30 -9.75
N LEU A 113 1.19 -11.13 -9.22
CA LEU A 113 0.11 -11.03 -8.25
C LEU A 113 -1.22 -11.42 -8.90
N HIS A 114 -1.97 -12.27 -8.20
CA HIS A 114 -3.37 -12.52 -8.45
C HIS A 114 -4.13 -11.18 -8.43
N LYS A 115 -5.05 -11.02 -9.39
CA LYS A 115 -5.80 -9.79 -9.58
C LYS A 115 -7.25 -10.02 -9.19
N TRP A 116 -7.77 -9.11 -8.37
CA TRP A 116 -9.18 -9.03 -8.08
C TRP A 116 -9.76 -7.87 -8.88
N CYS A 117 -10.77 -8.18 -9.70
CA CYS A 117 -11.45 -7.18 -10.51
C CYS A 117 -12.70 -6.70 -9.79
N PHE A 118 -12.70 -5.41 -9.48
CA PHE A 118 -13.82 -4.73 -8.88
C PHE A 118 -14.44 -3.76 -9.87
N LEU A 119 -15.73 -3.55 -9.74
CA LEU A 119 -16.52 -2.78 -10.70
C LEU A 119 -16.07 -1.30 -10.81
N VAL A 120 -15.47 -0.73 -9.75
CA VAL A 120 -14.98 0.66 -9.73
C VAL A 120 -13.51 0.80 -10.07
N VAL A 121 -12.66 0.22 -9.23
CA VAL A 121 -11.21 0.46 -9.30
C VAL A 121 -10.55 -0.30 -10.45
N GLY A 122 -11.29 -1.21 -11.09
CA GLY A 122 -10.76 -2.15 -12.06
C GLY A 122 -10.08 -3.32 -11.35
N CYS A 123 -9.10 -3.92 -12.02
CA CYS A 123 -8.36 -5.04 -11.47
C CYS A 123 -7.18 -4.53 -10.66
N ILE A 124 -7.19 -4.82 -9.36
CA ILE A 124 -6.10 -4.49 -8.43
C ILE A 124 -5.45 -5.77 -7.90
N SER A 125 -4.22 -5.65 -7.43
CA SER A 125 -3.39 -6.79 -7.02
C SER A 125 -3.50 -7.13 -5.52
N TYR A 126 -4.55 -6.67 -4.85
CA TYR A 126 -4.88 -7.03 -3.47
C TYR A 126 -6.38 -6.96 -3.21
N ARG A 127 -6.83 -7.59 -2.12
CA ARG A 127 -8.21 -7.51 -1.61
C ARG A 127 -8.20 -7.13 -0.13
N GLY A 128 -8.88 -6.04 0.23
CA GLY A 128 -8.80 -5.44 1.57
C GLY A 128 -9.96 -5.82 2.49
N TYR A 129 -9.67 -6.09 3.76
CA TYR A 129 -10.65 -6.44 4.79
C TYR A 129 -10.48 -5.58 6.03
N TYR A 130 -11.58 -5.14 6.64
CA TYR A 130 -11.52 -4.39 7.90
C TYR A 130 -11.29 -5.29 9.13
N ALA A 131 -11.59 -6.58 9.04
CA ALA A 131 -11.31 -7.58 10.07
C ALA A 131 -10.18 -8.51 9.64
N GLN A 132 -9.21 -8.75 10.53
CA GLN A 132 -8.09 -9.64 10.24
C GLN A 132 -8.54 -11.08 10.00
N ALA A 133 -9.50 -11.56 10.81
CA ALA A 133 -10.00 -12.93 10.71
C ALA A 133 -10.63 -13.23 9.33
N ASP A 134 -11.31 -12.24 8.73
CA ASP A 134 -11.88 -12.39 7.39
C ASP A 134 -10.77 -12.47 6.32
N ALA A 135 -9.72 -11.64 6.46
CA ALA A 135 -8.56 -11.69 5.57
C ALA A 135 -7.82 -13.03 5.67
N ASP A 136 -7.59 -13.51 6.89
CA ASP A 136 -6.93 -14.80 7.15
C ASP A 136 -7.78 -15.96 6.62
N SER A 137 -9.11 -15.95 6.85
CA SER A 137 -10.05 -16.95 6.31
C SER A 137 -10.05 -16.96 4.78
N TYR A 138 -10.04 -15.78 4.15
CA TYR A 138 -9.97 -15.67 2.69
C TYR A 138 -8.64 -16.21 2.14
N ALA A 139 -7.52 -15.88 2.81
CA ALA A 139 -6.21 -16.39 2.46
C ALA A 139 -6.15 -17.93 2.54
N GLU A 140 -6.75 -18.56 3.55
CA GLU A 140 -6.85 -20.02 3.62
C GLU A 140 -7.61 -20.63 2.42
N GLY A 141 -8.64 -19.94 1.91
CA GLY A 141 -9.33 -20.32 0.67
C GLY A 141 -8.38 -20.34 -0.52
N LEU A 142 -7.64 -19.24 -0.74
CA LEU A 142 -6.67 -19.13 -1.83
C LEU A 142 -5.56 -20.19 -1.75
N ARG A 143 -5.15 -20.56 -0.53
CA ARG A 143 -4.17 -21.63 -0.33
C ARG A 143 -4.69 -22.99 -0.79
N LYS A 144 -5.97 -23.29 -0.57
CA LYS A 144 -6.62 -24.52 -1.06
C LYS A 144 -6.73 -24.54 -2.59
N GLU A 145 -6.74 -23.38 -3.22
CA GLU A 145 -6.71 -23.20 -4.67
C GLU A 145 -5.29 -23.29 -5.27
N GLY A 146 -4.27 -23.54 -4.44
CA GLY A 146 -2.88 -23.68 -4.88
C GLY A 146 -2.12 -22.36 -5.04
N LEU A 147 -2.68 -21.24 -4.56
CA LEU A 147 -1.98 -19.96 -4.49
C LEU A 147 -1.20 -19.82 -3.17
N GLU A 148 -0.20 -18.95 -3.18
CA GLU A 148 0.54 -18.54 -1.99
C GLU A 148 0.06 -17.17 -1.51
N PRO A 149 -0.82 -17.10 -0.49
CA PRO A 149 -1.32 -15.83 0.00
C PRO A 149 -0.33 -15.14 0.95
N TYR A 150 -0.48 -13.83 1.06
CA TYR A 150 0.14 -12.99 2.09
C TYR A 150 -0.91 -12.01 2.63
N VAL A 151 -1.10 -11.99 3.94
CA VAL A 151 -1.99 -11.05 4.63
C VAL A 151 -1.13 -9.96 5.28
N ALA A 152 -1.31 -8.72 4.85
CA ALA A 152 -0.56 -7.57 5.30
C ALA A 152 -1.44 -6.62 6.11
N GLY A 153 -0.95 -6.20 7.29
CA GLY A 153 -1.55 -5.10 8.04
C GLY A 153 -1.23 -3.76 7.36
N ILE A 154 -2.25 -2.98 7.06
CA ILE A 154 -2.12 -1.69 6.37
C ILE A 154 -2.46 -0.57 7.35
N PRO A 155 -1.51 0.33 7.68
CA PRO A 155 -1.72 1.35 8.70
C PRO A 155 -2.54 2.54 8.19
N ALA A 156 -2.51 2.84 6.89
CA ALA A 156 -3.22 3.96 6.28
C ALA A 156 -3.71 3.57 4.88
N TYR A 157 -4.80 4.19 4.43
CA TYR A 157 -5.25 4.16 3.04
C TYR A 157 -5.74 5.56 2.64
N SER A 158 -5.88 5.80 1.34
CA SER A 158 -6.63 6.93 0.82
C SER A 158 -7.82 6.50 -0.02
N THR A 159 -8.97 7.12 0.24
CA THR A 159 -10.15 7.06 -0.63
C THR A 159 -10.07 7.99 -1.83
N LEU A 160 -8.87 8.42 -2.24
CA LEU A 160 -8.62 9.28 -3.40
C LEU A 160 -9.40 10.61 -3.37
N GLY A 161 -9.82 11.07 -2.18
CA GLY A 161 -10.59 12.30 -1.99
C GLY A 161 -12.12 12.13 -2.14
N TYR A 162 -12.63 10.91 -2.28
CA TYR A 162 -14.08 10.67 -2.18
C TYR A 162 -14.60 10.90 -0.75
N PHE A 163 -13.75 10.69 0.26
CA PHE A 163 -14.00 11.05 1.64
C PHE A 163 -12.82 11.83 2.22
N ASP A 164 -13.12 12.58 3.28
CA ASP A 164 -12.13 13.23 4.11
C ASP A 164 -11.52 12.21 5.09
N ASP A 165 -10.60 11.38 4.57
CA ASP A 165 -9.98 10.29 5.33
C ASP A 165 -9.37 10.81 6.65
N PRO A 166 -9.73 10.26 7.83
CA PRO A 166 -9.23 10.77 9.09
C PRO A 166 -7.77 10.36 9.34
N LEU A 167 -7.09 11.13 10.19
CA LEU A 167 -5.87 10.70 10.87
C LEU A 167 -6.21 9.54 11.81
N LEU A 168 -5.37 8.50 11.83
CA LEU A 168 -5.67 7.26 12.57
C LEU A 168 -4.62 6.96 13.64
N ASN A 169 -5.05 6.33 14.73
CA ASN A 169 -4.14 5.80 15.77
C ASN A 169 -3.08 4.84 15.21
N THR A 170 -3.34 4.21 14.06
CA THR A 170 -2.52 3.21 13.37
C THR A 170 -1.23 3.79 12.77
N PHE A 171 -1.14 5.10 12.54
CA PHE A 171 0.07 5.73 12.00
C PHE A 171 0.44 7.07 12.64
N VAL A 172 -0.43 7.68 13.45
CA VAL A 172 -0.17 8.98 14.10
C VAL A 172 1.09 9.00 14.97
N TYR A 173 1.52 7.83 15.47
CA TYR A 173 2.71 7.68 16.32
C TYR A 173 4.02 7.44 15.56
N GLN A 174 3.99 7.38 14.23
CA GLN A 174 5.19 7.29 13.39
C GLN A 174 6.16 8.44 13.67
N PRO A 175 7.50 8.30 13.53
CA PRO A 175 8.40 9.45 13.62
C PRO A 175 7.98 10.59 12.70
N GLU A 176 8.27 11.85 13.06
CA GLU A 176 7.79 13.05 12.34
C GLU A 176 7.95 12.96 10.82
N GLY A 177 9.15 12.62 10.32
CA GLY A 177 9.39 12.49 8.89
C GLY A 177 8.61 11.35 8.23
N GLU A 178 8.32 10.26 8.94
CA GLU A 178 7.45 9.17 8.44
C GLU A 178 5.97 9.55 8.45
N LEU A 179 5.53 10.31 9.45
CA LEU A 179 4.18 10.86 9.48
C LEU A 179 3.97 11.84 8.30
N ALA A 180 4.94 12.72 8.06
CA ALA A 180 4.94 13.64 6.92
C ALA A 180 4.91 12.87 5.60
N ARG A 181 5.78 11.86 5.46
CA ARG A 181 5.83 11.00 4.28
C ARG A 181 4.47 10.39 3.95
N LEU A 182 3.83 9.76 4.94
CA LEU A 182 2.53 9.12 4.75
C LEU A 182 1.45 10.14 4.37
N ILE A 183 1.32 11.25 5.10
CA ILE A 183 0.31 12.27 4.79
C ILE A 183 0.51 12.83 3.37
N PHE A 184 1.74 13.12 2.95
CA PHE A 184 2.01 13.64 1.61
C PHE A 184 1.73 12.62 0.51
N HIS A 185 2.06 11.34 0.74
CA HIS A 185 1.79 10.25 -0.19
C HIS A 185 0.29 10.10 -0.47
N GLU A 186 -0.49 9.98 0.60
CA GLU A 186 -1.93 9.73 0.48
C GLU A 186 -2.66 10.95 -0.11
N LEU A 187 -2.23 12.17 0.22
CA LEU A 187 -2.77 13.38 -0.42
C LEU A 187 -2.36 13.49 -1.89
N ALA A 188 -1.19 12.98 -2.28
CA ALA A 188 -0.76 12.99 -3.68
C ALA A 188 -1.70 12.15 -4.57
N HIS A 189 -2.22 11.02 -4.06
CA HIS A 189 -3.20 10.22 -4.78
C HIS A 189 -4.49 10.98 -5.16
N GLN A 190 -4.84 12.03 -4.40
CA GLN A 190 -5.99 12.89 -4.69
C GLN A 190 -5.69 13.91 -5.81
N VAL A 191 -4.42 14.12 -6.16
CA VAL A 191 -3.99 15.06 -7.20
C VAL A 191 -3.97 14.38 -8.57
N VAL A 192 -3.35 13.20 -8.67
CA VAL A 192 -3.28 12.42 -9.90
C VAL A 192 -3.52 10.94 -9.58
N TYR A 193 -4.51 10.37 -10.28
CA TYR A 193 -4.79 8.95 -10.26
C TYR A 193 -5.20 8.47 -11.65
N VAL A 194 -4.51 7.45 -12.14
CA VAL A 194 -4.71 6.81 -13.43
C VAL A 194 -5.32 5.42 -13.20
N ARG A 195 -6.49 5.19 -13.82
CA ARG A 195 -7.19 3.91 -13.71
C ARG A 195 -6.34 2.78 -14.30
N ASN A 196 -6.35 1.61 -13.65
CA ASN A 196 -5.63 0.40 -14.07
C ASN A 196 -4.09 0.55 -14.17
N ASP A 197 -3.49 1.57 -13.53
CA ASP A 197 -2.04 1.78 -13.54
C ASP A 197 -1.48 2.05 -12.14
N THR A 198 -1.49 1.00 -11.31
CA THR A 198 -0.91 1.03 -9.95
C THR A 198 0.55 1.51 -9.97
N THR A 199 1.36 1.04 -10.92
CA THR A 199 2.77 1.42 -11.01
C THR A 199 2.93 2.94 -11.21
N PHE A 200 2.13 3.55 -12.08
CA PHE A 200 2.10 5.00 -12.27
C PHE A 200 1.70 5.72 -10.97
N ASN A 201 0.55 5.36 -10.40
CA ASN A 201 -0.03 6.06 -9.25
C ASN A 201 0.89 6.07 -8.04
N GLU A 202 1.46 4.91 -7.73
CA GLU A 202 2.34 4.71 -6.59
C GLU A 202 3.71 5.37 -6.80
N SER A 203 4.23 5.34 -8.03
CA SER A 203 5.47 6.03 -8.35
C SER A 203 5.31 7.55 -8.30
N PHE A 204 4.16 8.07 -8.75
CA PHE A 204 3.83 9.50 -8.65
C PHE A 204 3.74 9.92 -7.18
N ALA A 205 2.92 9.23 -6.39
CA ALA A 205 2.75 9.51 -4.96
C ALA A 205 4.07 9.37 -4.19
N THR A 206 4.92 8.39 -4.54
CA THR A 206 6.25 8.23 -3.94
C THR A 206 7.23 9.34 -4.35
N ALA A 207 7.15 9.89 -5.57
CA ALA A 207 7.97 11.03 -5.94
C ALA A 207 7.56 12.29 -5.17
N VAL A 208 6.25 12.52 -5.02
CA VAL A 208 5.71 13.62 -4.21
C VAL A 208 6.04 13.47 -2.74
N GLU A 209 5.89 12.27 -2.17
CA GLU A 209 6.23 12.02 -0.76
C GLU A 209 7.72 12.31 -0.50
N THR A 210 8.60 11.87 -1.40
CA THR A 210 10.06 11.99 -1.22
C THR A 210 10.47 13.46 -1.24
N ALA A 211 10.12 14.18 -2.31
CA ALA A 211 10.46 15.60 -2.45
C ALA A 211 9.74 16.48 -1.40
N GLY A 212 8.50 16.12 -1.05
CA GLY A 212 7.73 16.79 0.00
C GLY A 212 8.37 16.66 1.38
N VAL A 213 8.84 15.46 1.75
CA VAL A 213 9.53 15.24 3.02
C VAL A 213 10.87 15.96 3.05
N GLU A 214 11.65 15.94 1.96
CA GLU A 214 12.89 16.71 1.88
C GLU A 214 12.64 18.20 2.15
N ARG A 215 11.59 18.77 1.56
CA ARG A 215 11.20 20.17 1.77
C ARG A 215 10.71 20.42 3.21
N TRP A 216 9.89 19.53 3.78
CA TRP A 216 9.47 19.60 5.18
C TRP A 216 10.67 19.59 6.13
N LEU A 217 11.60 18.66 5.89
CA LEU A 217 12.79 18.50 6.71
C LEU A 217 13.68 19.75 6.64
N ALA A 218 13.82 20.36 5.47
CA ALA A 218 14.61 21.57 5.29
C ALA A 218 13.99 22.80 5.99
N LEU A 219 12.68 22.99 5.87
CA LEU A 219 12.01 24.24 6.24
C LEU A 219 11.37 24.23 7.63
N ALA A 220 10.88 23.09 8.10
CA ALA A 220 10.02 23.02 9.29
C ALA A 220 10.53 22.05 10.37
N ALA A 221 11.20 20.96 9.99
CA ALA A 221 11.57 19.92 10.95
C ALA A 221 12.73 20.31 11.87
N SER A 222 12.69 19.80 13.11
CA SER A 222 13.79 19.92 14.07
C SER A 222 15.06 19.15 13.64
N PRO A 223 16.26 19.52 14.13
CA PRO A 223 17.49 18.77 13.86
C PRO A 223 17.38 17.27 14.21
N ASP A 224 16.70 16.96 15.32
CA ASP A 224 16.47 15.59 15.77
C ASP A 224 15.55 14.82 14.82
N ALA A 225 14.47 15.46 14.33
CA ALA A 225 13.58 14.87 13.34
C ALA A 225 14.32 14.56 12.03
N ARG A 226 15.19 15.47 11.56
CA ARG A 226 16.05 15.25 10.38
C ARG A 226 17.00 14.06 10.59
N ALA A 227 17.69 14.00 11.73
CA ALA A 227 18.62 12.92 12.03
C ALA A 227 17.88 11.57 12.17
N SER A 228 16.73 11.56 12.82
CA SER A 228 15.87 10.38 12.95
C SER A 228 15.39 9.89 11.59
N TYR A 229 14.91 10.79 10.73
CA TYR A 229 14.44 10.43 9.39
C TYR A 229 15.57 9.85 8.54
N ARG A 230 16.76 10.47 8.51
CA ARG A 230 17.91 9.92 7.75
C ARG A 230 18.25 8.48 8.14
N ARG A 231 18.25 8.17 9.44
CA ARG A 231 18.50 6.79 9.91
C ARG A 231 17.39 5.82 9.47
N TYR A 232 16.14 6.26 9.57
CA TYR A 232 14.98 5.45 9.21
C TYR A 232 14.95 5.18 7.69
N ASP A 233 15.17 6.22 6.89
CA ASP A 233 15.19 6.14 5.44
C ASP A 233 16.36 5.29 4.93
N LEU A 234 17.56 5.42 5.49
CA LEU A 234 18.69 4.55 5.14
C LEU A 234 18.34 3.06 5.29
N ARG A 235 17.75 2.69 6.43
CA ARG A 235 17.32 1.32 6.70
C ARG A 235 16.25 0.87 5.70
N ARG A 236 15.28 1.73 5.41
CA ARG A 236 14.22 1.48 4.44
C ARG A 236 14.77 1.25 3.04
N GLN A 237 15.70 2.08 2.58
CA GLN A 237 16.35 1.92 1.28
C GLN A 237 17.12 0.60 1.20
N GLN A 238 17.94 0.27 2.21
CA GLN A 238 18.69 -0.98 2.26
C GLN A 238 17.79 -2.21 2.32
N PHE A 239 16.73 -2.16 3.14
CA PHE A 239 15.73 -3.22 3.23
C PHE A 239 15.05 -3.45 1.88
N ARG A 240 14.57 -2.37 1.25
CA ARG A 240 13.90 -2.44 -0.06
C ARG A 240 14.82 -2.96 -1.15
N ALA A 241 16.07 -2.48 -1.23
CA ALA A 241 17.04 -2.95 -2.21
C ALA A 241 17.27 -4.47 -2.10
N MET A 242 17.36 -4.99 -0.88
CA MET A 242 17.47 -6.43 -0.63
C MET A 242 16.23 -7.20 -1.12
N LEU A 243 15.02 -6.68 -0.91
CA LEU A 243 13.78 -7.33 -1.38
C LEU A 243 13.66 -7.31 -2.91
N LEU A 244 14.01 -6.20 -3.56
CA LEU A 244 13.98 -6.08 -5.02
C LEU A 244 14.96 -7.04 -5.69
N ASP A 245 16.20 -7.08 -5.22
CA ASP A 245 17.20 -8.04 -5.71
C ASP A 245 16.74 -9.49 -5.50
N THR A 246 16.07 -9.79 -4.38
CA THR A 246 15.51 -11.11 -4.13
C THR A 246 14.40 -11.46 -5.12
N ARG A 247 13.48 -10.51 -5.40
CA ARG A 247 12.45 -10.69 -6.44
C ARG A 247 13.10 -11.01 -7.78
N ASP A 248 14.11 -10.24 -8.19
CA ASP A 248 14.71 -10.38 -9.51
C ASP A 248 15.36 -11.77 -9.68
N ARG A 249 15.98 -12.29 -8.62
CA ARG A 249 16.51 -13.66 -8.60
C ARG A 249 15.42 -14.73 -8.72
N LEU A 250 14.30 -14.57 -8.03
CA LEU A 250 13.15 -15.49 -8.13
C LEU A 250 12.52 -15.44 -9.53
N ASP A 251 12.40 -14.24 -10.09
CA ASP A 251 11.83 -14.02 -11.42
C ASP A 251 12.67 -14.70 -12.52
N VAL A 252 14.00 -14.59 -12.44
CA VAL A 252 14.93 -15.35 -13.29
C VAL A 252 14.76 -16.86 -13.09
N LEU A 253 14.69 -17.32 -11.85
CA LEU A 253 14.51 -18.75 -11.53
C LEU A 253 13.20 -19.30 -12.15
N TYR A 254 12.10 -18.58 -12.01
CA TYR A 254 10.78 -19.03 -12.49
C TYR A 254 10.68 -19.05 -14.01
N ARG A 255 11.37 -18.14 -14.71
CA ARG A 255 11.46 -18.14 -16.19
C ARG A 255 12.44 -19.16 -16.76
N SER A 256 13.29 -19.77 -15.92
CA SER A 256 14.23 -20.79 -16.38
C SER A 256 13.53 -22.07 -16.89
N PRO A 257 14.18 -22.87 -17.75
CA PRO A 257 13.64 -24.13 -18.24
C PRO A 257 13.75 -25.28 -17.21
N LEU A 258 14.12 -24.98 -15.96
CA LEU A 258 14.25 -26.00 -14.91
C LEU A 258 12.89 -26.66 -14.62
N PRO A 259 12.87 -27.95 -14.24
CA PRO A 259 11.67 -28.59 -13.71
C PRO A 259 11.17 -27.89 -12.44
N ASP A 260 9.86 -27.95 -12.18
CA ASP A 260 9.23 -27.27 -11.05
C ASP A 260 9.85 -27.64 -9.70
N ASP A 261 10.24 -28.91 -9.49
CA ASP A 261 10.89 -29.33 -8.24
C ASP A 261 12.25 -28.67 -8.03
N ALA A 262 13.02 -28.45 -9.10
CA ALA A 262 14.27 -27.71 -9.04
C ALA A 262 14.01 -26.21 -8.78
N LYS A 263 12.94 -25.64 -9.34
CA LYS A 263 12.51 -24.26 -9.03
C LYS A 263 12.06 -24.11 -7.56
N ARG A 264 11.36 -25.10 -7.00
CA ARG A 264 10.99 -25.12 -5.57
C ARG A 264 12.22 -25.16 -4.66
N ALA A 265 13.21 -26.00 -5.00
CA ALA A 265 14.47 -26.04 -4.27
C ALA A 265 15.22 -24.69 -4.34
N GLY A 266 15.38 -24.12 -5.55
CA GLY A 266 16.03 -22.82 -5.73
C GLY A 266 15.30 -21.67 -5.03
N LYS A 267 13.96 -21.70 -5.00
CA LYS A 267 13.14 -20.74 -4.25
C LYS A 267 13.45 -20.78 -2.76
N ALA A 268 13.50 -21.99 -2.19
CA ALA A 268 13.82 -22.18 -0.78
C ALA A 268 15.23 -21.65 -0.44
N GLU A 269 16.22 -21.89 -1.30
CA GLU A 269 17.58 -21.35 -1.14
C GLU A 269 17.61 -19.81 -1.22
N ILE A 270 16.88 -19.21 -2.16
CA ILE A 270 16.80 -17.76 -2.30
C ILE A 270 16.13 -17.14 -1.06
N PHE A 271 15.06 -17.74 -0.53
CA PHE A 271 14.43 -17.29 0.71
C PHE A 271 15.32 -17.45 1.95
N ALA A 272 16.09 -18.53 2.04
CA ALA A 272 17.09 -18.70 3.10
C ALA A 272 18.18 -17.61 3.00
N SER A 273 18.66 -17.32 1.79
CA SER A 273 19.61 -16.24 1.51
C SER A 273 19.05 -14.86 1.90
N LEU A 274 17.78 -14.59 1.61
CA LEU A 274 17.10 -13.37 2.02
C LEU A 274 17.06 -13.20 3.55
N ARG A 275 16.72 -14.26 4.30
CA ARG A 275 16.77 -14.23 5.77
C ARG A 275 18.17 -13.93 6.31
N ALA A 276 19.20 -14.55 5.73
CA ALA A 276 20.58 -14.32 6.14
C ALA A 276 21.05 -12.88 5.84
N ARG A 277 20.68 -12.33 4.69
CA ARG A 277 20.98 -10.93 4.33
C ARG A 277 20.28 -9.95 5.27
N TYR A 278 19.04 -10.24 5.66
CA TYR A 278 18.32 -9.44 6.64
C TYR A 278 19.03 -9.42 8.00
N ALA A 279 19.44 -10.59 8.50
CA ALA A 279 20.17 -10.69 9.76
C ALA A 279 21.46 -9.82 9.73
N LYS A 280 22.21 -9.86 8.63
CA LYS A 280 23.40 -9.02 8.43
C LYS A 280 23.08 -7.52 8.39
N LEU A 281 22.00 -7.12 7.72
CA LEU A 281 21.55 -5.72 7.74
C LEU A 281 21.18 -5.27 9.16
N LYS A 282 20.46 -6.12 9.91
CA LYS A 282 20.07 -5.86 11.29
C LYS A 282 21.28 -5.66 12.21
N GLU A 283 22.33 -6.45 12.07
CA GLU A 283 23.61 -6.24 12.76
C GLU A 283 24.20 -4.86 12.43
N GLY A 284 24.28 -4.51 11.14
CA GLY A 284 24.75 -3.20 10.68
C GLY A 284 23.90 -2.01 11.15
N TRP A 285 22.63 -2.26 11.48
CA TRP A 285 21.72 -1.25 12.03
C TRP A 285 21.77 -1.09 13.55
N GLY A 286 22.64 -1.85 14.23
CA GLY A 286 22.74 -1.89 15.69
C GLY A 286 21.61 -2.68 16.34
N GLY A 287 21.17 -3.77 15.70
CA GLY A 287 20.12 -4.66 16.22
C GLY A 287 18.68 -4.16 15.98
N TYR A 288 18.48 -3.19 15.09
CA TYR A 288 17.16 -2.63 14.81
C TYR A 288 16.16 -3.70 14.34
N SER A 289 15.12 -3.94 15.15
CA SER A 289 14.12 -5.01 14.99
C SER A 289 12.86 -4.60 14.23
N GLY A 290 12.78 -3.38 13.69
CA GLY A 290 11.53 -2.87 13.11
C GLY A 290 11.00 -3.66 11.90
N TYR A 291 11.79 -4.55 11.33
CA TYR A 291 11.39 -5.44 10.23
C TYR A 291 11.26 -6.91 10.65
N ASP A 292 11.49 -7.26 11.92
CA ASP A 292 11.51 -8.66 12.39
C ASP A 292 10.18 -9.36 12.08
N ARG A 293 9.06 -8.68 12.33
CA ARG A 293 7.69 -9.15 12.04
C ARG A 293 7.45 -9.49 10.57
N TRP A 294 8.13 -8.82 9.65
CA TRP A 294 8.06 -9.16 8.23
C TRP A 294 8.66 -10.56 7.98
N PHE A 295 9.60 -11.02 8.80
CA PHE A 295 10.22 -12.34 8.70
C PHE A 295 9.64 -13.39 9.67
N GLU A 296 8.76 -13.03 10.59
CA GLU A 296 8.18 -13.96 11.58
C GLU A 296 7.34 -15.06 10.91
N ARG A 297 6.67 -14.75 9.80
CA ARG A 297 5.91 -15.72 9.01
C ARG A 297 6.78 -16.36 7.91
N PRO A 298 6.40 -17.55 7.40
CA PRO A 298 7.01 -18.11 6.20
C PRO A 298 6.95 -17.10 5.05
N LEU A 299 8.07 -16.95 4.34
CA LEU A 299 8.14 -16.04 3.20
C LEU A 299 7.35 -16.62 2.04
N THR A 300 6.58 -15.78 1.36
CA THR A 300 5.82 -16.15 0.16
C THR A 300 6.18 -15.25 -1.01
N ASN A 301 5.96 -15.71 -2.23
CA ASN A 301 6.15 -14.86 -3.41
C ASN A 301 5.25 -13.62 -3.34
N ALA A 302 3.99 -13.77 -2.90
CA ALA A 302 3.05 -12.67 -2.70
C ALA A 302 3.59 -11.59 -1.75
N GLN A 303 4.30 -11.98 -0.69
CA GLN A 303 4.91 -11.03 0.24
C GLN A 303 5.99 -10.17 -0.43
N LEU A 304 6.82 -10.75 -1.30
CA LEU A 304 7.83 -10.00 -2.07
C LEU A 304 7.18 -9.17 -3.18
N ALA A 305 6.23 -9.74 -3.91
CA ALA A 305 5.55 -9.07 -5.01
C ALA A 305 4.76 -7.84 -4.53
N ALA A 306 4.16 -7.92 -3.33
CA ALA A 306 3.47 -6.81 -2.69
C ALA A 306 4.38 -5.61 -2.30
N VAL A 307 5.71 -5.75 -2.34
CA VAL A 307 6.64 -4.64 -2.07
C VAL A 307 7.22 -4.04 -3.35
N ALA A 308 7.25 -4.81 -4.44
CA ALA A 308 8.13 -4.53 -5.57
C ALA A 308 7.54 -3.70 -6.73
N THR A 309 6.23 -3.41 -6.70
CA THR A 309 5.51 -2.75 -7.80
C THR A 309 5.54 -1.21 -7.74
N TYR A 310 6.14 -0.61 -6.70
CA TYR A 310 5.76 0.74 -6.24
C TYR A 310 6.70 1.90 -6.63
N GLN A 311 7.79 1.68 -7.39
CA GLN A 311 8.80 2.73 -7.59
C GLN A 311 9.40 2.85 -9.00
N GLN A 312 8.90 2.08 -9.96
CA GLN A 312 9.48 2.03 -11.31
C GLN A 312 9.64 3.42 -11.94
N TRP A 313 8.65 4.29 -11.76
CA TRP A 313 8.65 5.62 -12.38
C TRP A 313 9.04 6.75 -11.44
N VAL A 314 9.48 6.46 -10.21
CA VAL A 314 9.93 7.50 -9.27
C VAL A 314 11.04 8.36 -9.89
N PRO A 315 12.09 7.81 -10.53
CA PRO A 315 13.10 8.62 -11.18
C PRO A 315 12.54 9.53 -12.28
N ALA A 316 11.53 9.07 -13.02
CA ALA A 316 10.88 9.86 -14.08
C ALA A 316 10.13 11.05 -13.50
N PHE A 317 9.36 10.85 -12.41
CA PHE A 317 8.66 11.95 -11.73
C PHE A 317 9.61 12.89 -10.99
N THR A 318 10.70 12.40 -10.41
CA THR A 318 11.76 13.26 -9.84
C THR A 318 12.38 14.15 -10.92
N ALA A 319 12.70 13.58 -12.08
CA ALA A 319 13.20 14.35 -13.22
C ALA A 319 12.16 15.35 -13.74
N LEU A 320 10.88 14.98 -13.72
CA LEU A 320 9.77 15.86 -14.11
C LEU A 320 9.66 17.06 -13.17
N LEU A 321 9.70 16.85 -11.86
CA LEU A 321 9.66 17.94 -10.87
C LEU A 321 10.86 18.89 -11.01
N ALA A 322 12.05 18.34 -11.27
CA ALA A 322 13.25 19.13 -11.54
C ALA A 322 13.12 19.97 -12.82
N ARG A 323 12.54 19.41 -13.90
CA ARG A 323 12.25 20.14 -15.15
C ARG A 323 11.20 21.24 -14.97
N SER A 324 10.28 21.06 -14.03
CA SER A 324 9.33 22.09 -13.60
C SER A 324 9.96 23.16 -12.69
N GLY A 325 11.28 23.13 -12.46
CA GLY A 325 11.97 24.10 -11.59
C GLY A 325 11.58 23.98 -10.12
N GLY A 326 11.03 22.85 -9.69
CA GLY A 326 10.46 22.67 -8.35
C GLY A 326 9.09 23.34 -8.15
N ASP A 327 8.42 23.80 -9.22
CA ASP A 327 7.04 24.27 -9.17
C ASP A 327 6.07 23.09 -9.12
N TRP A 328 5.40 22.94 -7.98
CA TRP A 328 4.43 21.87 -7.75
C TRP A 328 3.21 21.94 -8.67
N THR A 329 2.70 23.12 -8.98
CA THR A 329 1.52 23.29 -9.84
C THR A 329 1.85 22.84 -11.26
N ALA A 330 3.00 23.29 -11.79
CA ALA A 330 3.47 22.89 -13.11
C ALA A 330 3.77 21.39 -13.19
N PHE A 331 4.42 20.85 -12.15
CA PHE A 331 4.70 19.42 -12.03
C PHE A 331 3.42 18.57 -12.04
N TYR A 332 2.41 18.94 -11.23
CA TYR A 332 1.14 18.21 -11.19
C TYR A 332 0.35 18.30 -12.51
N ALA A 333 0.39 19.46 -13.18
CA ALA A 333 -0.24 19.62 -14.49
C ALA A 333 0.39 18.68 -15.54
N GLU A 334 1.73 18.62 -15.60
CA GLU A 334 2.42 17.72 -16.53
C GLU A 334 2.24 16.25 -16.15
N ALA A 335 2.24 15.91 -14.86
CA ALA A 335 1.95 14.54 -14.41
C ALA A 335 0.53 14.09 -14.82
N ARG A 336 -0.49 14.96 -14.71
CA ARG A 336 -1.84 14.67 -15.23
C ARG A 336 -1.84 14.46 -16.74
N ARG A 337 -1.19 15.35 -17.49
CA ARG A 337 -1.09 15.25 -18.95
C ARG A 337 -0.45 13.93 -19.39
N ILE A 338 0.59 13.47 -18.68
CA ILE A 338 1.22 12.16 -18.93
C ILE A 338 0.27 11.02 -18.54
N GLY A 339 -0.47 11.16 -17.44
CA GLY A 339 -1.45 10.16 -16.98
C GLY A 339 -2.61 9.93 -17.95
N GLU A 340 -3.05 10.98 -18.65
CA GLU A 340 -4.11 10.96 -19.66
C GLU A 340 -3.71 10.26 -20.98
N LEU A 341 -2.42 10.05 -21.22
CA LEU A 341 -1.94 9.35 -22.40
C LEU A 341 -2.35 7.87 -22.40
N PRO A 342 -2.55 7.26 -23.59
CA PRO A 342 -2.62 5.81 -23.71
C PRO A 342 -1.41 5.14 -23.08
N ARG A 343 -1.58 3.96 -22.47
CA ARG A 343 -0.54 3.32 -21.64
C ARG A 343 0.82 3.21 -22.34
N ALA A 344 0.85 2.82 -23.61
CA ALA A 344 2.09 2.68 -24.37
C ALA A 344 2.84 4.03 -24.51
N GLU A 345 2.11 5.11 -24.80
CA GLU A 345 2.67 6.46 -24.92
C GLU A 345 3.08 7.03 -23.56
N ARG A 346 2.29 6.78 -22.52
CA ARG A 346 2.61 7.11 -21.12
C ARG A 346 3.93 6.47 -20.69
N ASP A 347 4.06 5.16 -20.86
CA ASP A 347 5.28 4.44 -20.50
C ASP A 347 6.48 4.92 -21.32
N ALA A 348 6.30 5.17 -22.64
CA ALA A 348 7.36 5.73 -23.47
C ALA A 348 7.81 7.12 -22.97
N ARG A 349 6.85 7.99 -22.59
CA ARG A 349 7.14 9.31 -22.04
C ARG A 349 7.88 9.24 -20.71
N LEU A 350 7.49 8.34 -19.82
CA LEU A 350 8.17 8.13 -18.54
C LEU A 350 9.59 7.58 -18.74
N ARG A 351 9.81 6.66 -19.69
CA ARG A 351 11.16 6.20 -20.08
C ARG A 351 12.03 7.33 -20.65
N GLN A 352 11.46 8.28 -21.38
CA GLN A 352 12.22 9.45 -21.86
C GLN A 352 12.65 10.38 -20.71
N LEU A 353 11.85 10.47 -19.65
CA LEU A 353 12.17 11.27 -18.46
C LEU A 353 13.24 10.61 -17.59
N ALA A 354 13.21 9.27 -17.51
CA ALA A 354 14.24 8.48 -16.85
C ALA A 354 14.54 7.20 -17.66
N PRO A 355 15.54 7.24 -18.56
CA PRO A 355 15.97 6.06 -19.28
C PRO A 355 16.47 5.00 -18.30
N PRO A 356 16.08 3.71 -18.46
CA PRO A 356 16.58 2.67 -17.59
C PRO A 356 18.10 2.54 -17.75
N ALA A 357 18.82 2.39 -16.63
CA ALA A 357 20.27 2.23 -16.62
C ALA A 357 20.74 0.92 -17.31
N SER A 358 19.82 0.00 -17.62
CA SER A 358 20.06 -1.24 -18.37
C SER A 358 18.74 -1.70 -19.02
N GLY A 359 18.76 -2.12 -20.28
CA GLY A 359 17.57 -2.42 -21.10
C GLY A 359 16.81 -3.71 -20.74
N SER A 360 16.24 -3.78 -19.54
CA SER A 360 15.22 -4.80 -19.21
C SER A 360 13.83 -4.19 -19.37
N ASP A 361 13.06 -4.70 -20.35
CA ASP A 361 11.67 -4.30 -20.56
C ASP A 361 10.81 -4.61 -19.33
N ALA A 362 10.06 -3.59 -18.90
CA ALA A 362 9.11 -3.70 -17.81
C ALA A 362 7.84 -4.46 -18.25
N LEU A 363 7.42 -5.43 -17.44
CA LEU A 363 6.20 -6.22 -17.59
C LEU A 363 4.96 -5.30 -17.71
N THR A 364 4.20 -5.44 -18.79
CA THR A 364 2.94 -4.73 -19.02
C THR A 364 1.74 -5.53 -18.50
N ALA A 365 0.78 -4.85 -17.89
CA ALA A 365 -0.47 -5.44 -17.43
C ALA A 365 -1.65 -5.07 -18.36
N GLY A 366 -2.41 -6.07 -18.83
CA GLY A 366 -3.56 -5.93 -19.74
C GLY A 366 -4.90 -5.56 -19.07
N GLU A 367 -5.84 -5.09 -19.90
CA GLU A 367 -7.10 -4.38 -19.57
C GLU A 367 -8.38 -5.25 -19.59
N SER A 368 -9.45 -4.80 -18.90
CA SER A 368 -10.82 -4.65 -19.46
C SER A 368 -11.85 -4.01 -18.48
N GLY A 369 -12.64 -3.05 -18.98
CA GLY A 369 -14.12 -3.09 -18.96
C GLY A 369 -14.99 -2.59 -17.79
N THR A 370 -15.49 -1.34 -17.91
CA THR A 370 -16.82 -0.77 -17.51
C THR A 370 -17.26 -0.69 -16.02
N ALA A 371 -18.06 0.36 -15.73
CA ALA A 371 -18.19 1.06 -14.44
C ALA A 371 -19.44 0.72 -13.59
N VAL A 372 -19.33 0.89 -12.25
CA VAL A 372 -20.31 1.42 -11.25
C VAL A 372 -19.79 1.18 -9.79
N GLY A 373 -20.10 2.14 -8.89
CA GLY A 373 -19.58 2.48 -7.54
C GLY A 373 -19.38 1.42 -6.42
N ALA A 374 -18.23 1.50 -5.71
CA ALA A 374 -17.83 0.88 -4.45
C ALA A 374 -16.50 1.51 -3.95
N ALA A 375 -16.40 1.72 -2.64
CA ALA A 375 -15.36 2.52 -1.96
C ALA A 375 -13.92 2.09 -2.26
N ILE A 376 -13.07 3.10 -2.44
CA ILE A 376 -11.74 3.03 -3.06
C ILE A 376 -10.69 3.18 -1.95
N GLY A 377 -9.58 2.45 -2.04
CA GLY A 377 -8.47 2.55 -1.09
C GLY A 377 -7.18 2.08 -1.73
N ALA A 378 -6.18 2.96 -1.92
CA ALA A 378 -4.81 2.53 -2.19
C ALA A 378 -4.23 1.96 -0.89
N ALA A 379 -3.94 0.66 -0.84
CA ALA A 379 -3.46 -0.02 0.36
C ALA A 379 -2.05 -0.56 0.10
N ARG A 380 -1.07 -0.02 0.81
CA ARG A 380 0.34 -0.36 0.63
C ARG A 380 0.82 -1.36 1.69
N ALA A 381 1.31 -2.52 1.27
CA ALA A 381 2.20 -3.34 2.11
C ALA A 381 3.54 -2.59 2.22
N SER A 382 3.59 -1.61 3.13
CA SER A 382 4.48 -0.45 3.06
C SER A 382 5.98 -0.73 3.00
N GLY A 383 6.43 -1.96 3.27
CA GLY A 383 7.84 -2.26 3.53
C GLY A 383 8.44 -1.26 4.53
N ALA A 384 7.58 -0.60 5.32
CA ALA A 384 7.95 0.29 6.39
C ALA A 384 8.06 -0.58 7.64
N PRO A 385 9.01 -0.26 8.53
CA PRO A 385 9.11 -0.95 9.80
C PRO A 385 7.79 -0.86 10.55
N ASP A 386 7.45 -1.93 11.25
CA ASP A 386 6.27 -1.92 12.11
C ASP A 386 6.42 -0.84 13.18
N THR A 387 5.32 -0.13 13.40
CA THR A 387 5.25 0.79 14.52
C THR A 387 4.99 0.02 15.80
N PRO A 388 5.58 0.46 16.93
CA PRO A 388 5.06 0.04 18.22
C PRO A 388 3.59 0.50 18.29
N SER A 389 2.70 -0.46 18.55
CA SER A 389 1.28 -0.17 18.84
C SER A 389 1.18 0.85 19.98
N ALA A 390 0.15 1.69 19.96
CA ALA A 390 -0.16 2.52 21.11
C ALA A 390 -0.26 1.64 22.37
N PRO A 391 0.27 2.05 23.54
CA PRO A 391 0.00 1.34 24.78
C PRO A 391 -1.52 1.27 24.96
N ALA A 392 -2.02 0.08 25.30
CA ALA A 392 -3.43 -0.08 25.65
C ALA A 392 -3.76 0.94 26.76
N ALA A 393 -4.76 1.80 26.53
CA ALA A 393 -5.29 2.65 27.57
C ALA A 393 -5.70 1.73 28.73
N GLY A 394 -5.06 1.92 29.88
CA GLY A 394 -4.96 0.91 30.93
C GLY A 394 -6.28 0.29 31.34
N SER A 395 -6.30 -1.04 31.43
CA SER A 395 -7.08 -1.71 32.46
C SER A 395 -6.58 -1.19 33.81
N LYS A 396 -7.40 -0.38 34.49
CA LYS A 396 -7.18 -0.13 35.91
C LYS A 396 -7.40 -1.46 36.68
N PRO A 397 -6.66 -1.68 37.77
CA PRO A 397 -6.85 -2.84 38.64
C PRO A 397 -8.25 -2.89 39.25
#